data_AF-A0A6C0EAT8-F1
#
_entry.id   AF-A0A6C0EAT8-F1
#
_cell.length_a   1.000
_cell.length_b   1.000
_cell.length_c   1.000
_cell.angle_alpha   90.00
_cell.angle_beta   90.00
_cell.angle_gamma   90.00
#
_symmetry.space_group_name_H-M   'P 1'
#
loop_
_entity.id
_entity.type
_entity.pdbx_description
1 polymer ?
#
loop_
_entity_poly.entity_id
_entity_poly.type
_entity_poly.pdbx_seq_one_letter_code
_entity_poly.pdbx_strand_id
1 'polypeptide(L)'
;MDLIEDENIIKIKEVWKDLLDDDKNVFKSCQKDWIVVLRKMPETLTNEGRKVVNEKFAKYRGSLFNVINIFNKFNPTETREKITNSMFDLKTVAYIVGTNVIAKDYVCNDNIIYGGGFHYFKSVEPAYYAEICNFKYLHSNEFTGKKVIWLDNGMLYDISTYVKGRRNGVCYEWTAKNEKIIYNYVNGIKHGVYEIFHQNGEKIIDGYYRNNVINTRWNENSALSKNLIL
;
A
#
# COMPACT_ATOMS: atom_id res chain seq x y z
N MET A 1 0.58 -16.21 -10.87
CA MET A 1 1.89 -15.57 -10.65
C MET A 1 1.97 -15.34 -9.16
N ASP A 2 2.56 -16.31 -8.47
CA ASP A 2 2.62 -16.34 -7.01
C ASP A 2 3.62 -15.28 -6.55
N LEU A 3 3.10 -14.07 -6.38
CA LEU A 3 3.79 -12.99 -5.68
C LEU A 3 3.82 -13.41 -4.22
N ILE A 4 4.79 -14.25 -3.84
CA ILE A 4 4.98 -14.82 -2.50
C ILE A 4 4.51 -13.81 -1.45
N GLU A 5 3.47 -14.24 -0.73
CA GLU A 5 2.85 -13.48 0.33
C GLU A 5 3.90 -13.21 1.40
N ASP A 6 3.96 -11.98 1.92
CA ASP A 6 5.01 -11.58 2.86
C ASP A 6 4.87 -12.40 4.15
N GLU A 7 5.95 -13.08 4.58
CA GLU A 7 5.93 -13.98 5.74
C GLU A 7 5.42 -13.29 7.01
N ASN A 8 5.71 -11.99 7.17
CA ASN A 8 5.19 -11.23 8.31
C ASN A 8 3.68 -11.07 8.22
N ILE A 9 3.12 -10.85 7.02
CA ILE A 9 1.68 -10.76 6.82
C ILE A 9 1.01 -12.10 7.11
N ILE A 10 1.60 -13.22 6.68
CA ILE A 10 1.11 -14.57 7.01
C ILE A 10 1.05 -14.74 8.54
N LYS A 11 2.14 -14.43 9.24
CA LYS A 11 2.21 -14.52 10.71
C LYS A 11 1.20 -13.60 11.40
N ILE A 12 0.98 -12.38 10.89
CA ILE A 12 -0.05 -11.47 11.41
C ILE A 12 -1.44 -12.11 11.27
N LYS A 13 -1.74 -12.70 10.11
CA LYS A 13 -3.02 -13.38 9.86
C LYS A 13 -3.24 -14.58 10.78
N GLU A 14 -2.19 -15.32 11.09
CA GLU A 14 -2.26 -16.44 12.04
C GLU A 14 -2.51 -15.96 13.48
N VAL A 15 -1.76 -14.97 13.96
CA VAL A 15 -1.84 -14.49 15.36
C VAL A 15 -3.14 -13.72 15.62
N TRP A 16 -3.58 -12.88 14.67
CA TRP A 16 -4.68 -11.93 14.87
C TRP A 16 -5.92 -12.24 14.02
N LYS A 17 -6.10 -13.49 13.56
CA LYS A 17 -7.20 -13.92 12.69
C LYS A 17 -8.56 -13.33 13.08
N ASP A 18 -8.95 -13.46 14.35
CA ASP A 18 -10.25 -13.01 14.84
C ASP A 18 -10.42 -11.49 14.77
N LEU A 19 -9.33 -10.72 14.94
CA LEU A 19 -9.37 -9.26 14.76
C LEU A 19 -9.46 -8.87 13.29
N LEU A 20 -8.84 -9.66 12.40
CA LEU A 20 -8.82 -9.41 10.96
C LEU A 20 -10.13 -9.80 10.26
N ASP A 21 -10.82 -10.83 10.77
CA ASP A 21 -12.08 -11.34 10.23
C ASP A 21 -13.29 -10.47 10.61
N ASP A 22 -13.16 -9.59 11.61
CA ASP A 22 -14.22 -8.66 12.02
C ASP A 22 -14.23 -7.41 11.12
N ASP A 23 -15.30 -7.26 10.33
CA ASP A 23 -15.49 -6.18 9.35
C ASP A 23 -15.69 -4.78 9.96
N LYS A 24 -15.91 -4.70 11.28
CA LYS A 24 -15.93 -3.42 12.02
C LYS A 24 -14.53 -2.94 12.32
N ASN A 25 -13.53 -3.82 12.28
CA ASN A 25 -12.14 -3.47 12.51
C ASN A 25 -11.49 -2.95 11.22
N VAL A 26 -10.68 -1.91 11.38
CA VAL A 26 -9.87 -1.29 10.33
C VAL A 26 -8.46 -1.04 10.84
N PHE A 27 -7.52 -0.93 9.90
CA PHE A 27 -6.10 -1.02 10.20
C PHE A 27 -5.38 0.25 9.84
N LYS A 28 -4.63 0.79 10.80
CA LYS A 28 -3.85 2.00 10.65
C LYS A 28 -2.38 1.72 10.89
N SER A 29 -1.53 2.01 9.92
CA SER A 29 -0.09 2.10 10.16
C SER A 29 0.24 3.23 11.15
N CYS A 30 1.20 2.97 12.03
CA CYS A 30 1.68 3.92 13.02
C CYS A 30 3.17 3.72 13.33
N GLN A 31 3.91 4.80 13.53
CA GLN A 31 5.35 4.84 13.86
C GLN A 31 6.21 3.85 13.06
N LYS A 32 5.95 3.70 11.76
CA LYS A 32 6.55 2.70 10.83
C LYS A 32 6.28 1.23 11.20
N ASP A 33 6.53 0.83 12.43
CA ASP A 33 6.64 -0.58 12.85
C ASP A 33 5.34 -1.11 13.47
N TRP A 34 4.33 -0.27 13.69
CA TRP A 34 3.14 -0.63 14.44
C TRP A 34 1.88 -0.56 13.58
N ILE A 35 0.93 -1.45 13.86
CA ILE A 35 -0.44 -1.37 13.38
C ILE A 35 -1.34 -1.08 14.58
N VAL A 36 -2.19 -0.08 14.43
CA VAL A 36 -3.30 0.20 15.35
C VAL A 36 -4.56 -0.39 14.74
N VAL A 37 -5.19 -1.31 15.46
CA VAL A 37 -6.50 -1.87 15.13
C VAL A 37 -7.57 -0.96 15.73
N LEU A 38 -8.42 -0.43 14.87
CA LEU A 38 -9.46 0.51 15.20
C LEU A 38 -10.81 -0.13 14.90
N ARG A 39 -11.74 -0.12 15.84
CA ARG A 39 -13.13 -0.54 15.58
C ARG A 39 -13.99 0.68 15.30
N LYS A 40 -14.73 0.63 14.19
CA LYS A 40 -15.78 1.61 13.87
C LYS A 40 -16.88 1.56 14.93
N MET A 41 -17.22 2.73 15.46
CA MET A 41 -18.37 2.95 16.35
C MET A 41 -19.62 3.21 15.50
N PRO A 42 -20.84 3.01 16.04
CA PRO A 42 -22.09 3.30 15.30
C PRO A 42 -22.16 4.72 14.72
N GLU A 43 -21.55 5.68 15.40
CA GLU A 43 -21.51 7.11 15.03
C GLU A 43 -20.24 7.51 14.25
N THR A 44 -19.42 6.54 13.83
CA THR A 44 -18.24 6.81 12.99
C THR A 44 -18.64 7.35 11.62
N LEU A 45 -18.27 8.60 11.34
CA LEU A 45 -18.35 9.18 10.00
C LEU A 45 -17.12 8.72 9.21
N THR A 46 -17.32 8.36 7.94
CA THR A 46 -16.24 7.91 7.05
C THR A 46 -16.39 8.51 5.66
N ASN A 47 -15.36 8.35 4.83
CA ASN A 47 -15.43 8.58 3.39
C ASN A 47 -15.50 7.25 2.60
N GLU A 48 -16.02 6.18 3.22
CA GLU A 48 -16.09 4.86 2.57
C GLU A 48 -17.06 4.83 1.38
N GLY A 49 -17.99 5.80 1.27
CA GLY A 49 -18.99 5.88 0.19
C GLY A 49 -18.44 6.26 -1.19
N ARG A 50 -17.17 6.66 -1.28
CA ARG A 50 -16.55 7.05 -2.56
C ARG A 50 -16.30 5.83 -3.46
N LYS A 51 -16.34 6.05 -4.78
CA LYS A 51 -16.01 5.03 -5.77
C LYS A 51 -14.52 4.65 -5.70
N VAL A 52 -14.23 3.37 -5.52
CA VAL A 52 -12.86 2.81 -5.47
C VAL A 52 -12.71 1.61 -6.40
N VAL A 53 -11.46 1.24 -6.71
CA VAL A 53 -11.14 0.05 -7.51
C VAL A 53 -11.15 -1.20 -6.63
N ASN A 54 -10.63 -1.11 -5.41
CA ASN A 54 -10.67 -2.21 -4.44
C ASN A 54 -10.81 -1.70 -3.01
N GLU A 55 -11.94 -2.01 -2.37
CA GLU A 55 -12.25 -1.53 -1.02
C GLU A 55 -11.30 -2.04 0.07
N LYS A 56 -10.75 -3.26 -0.08
CA LYS A 56 -9.83 -3.82 0.92
C LYS A 56 -8.53 -3.05 0.97
N PHE A 57 -8.08 -2.56 -0.18
CA PHE A 57 -6.77 -1.91 -0.35
C PHE A 57 -6.82 -0.39 -0.40
N ALA A 58 -8.01 0.19 -0.54
CA ALA A 58 -8.21 1.63 -0.60
C ALA A 58 -7.92 2.30 0.75
N LYS A 59 -7.40 3.53 0.68
CA LYS A 59 -7.15 4.37 1.86
C LYS A 59 -8.40 5.16 2.20
N TYR A 60 -8.84 5.11 3.45
CA TYR A 60 -9.99 5.85 3.94
C TYR A 60 -9.62 6.74 5.11
N ARG A 61 -10.56 7.57 5.54
CA ARG A 61 -10.51 8.30 6.81
C ARG A 61 -11.84 8.22 7.54
N GLY A 62 -11.78 8.41 8.85
CA GLY A 62 -12.99 8.49 9.68
C GLY A 62 -12.81 9.32 10.93
N SER A 63 -13.93 9.62 11.58
CA SER A 63 -14.01 10.57 12.70
C SER A 63 -13.76 9.96 14.08
N LEU A 64 -14.20 8.73 14.31
CA LEU A 64 -14.26 8.13 15.65
C LEU A 64 -13.96 6.64 15.57
N PHE A 65 -13.14 6.14 16.50
CA PHE A 65 -12.87 4.71 16.62
C PHE A 65 -12.61 4.32 18.08
N ASN A 66 -12.90 3.08 18.43
CA ASN A 66 -12.33 2.45 19.63
C ASN A 66 -11.00 1.78 19.27
N VAL A 67 -9.96 1.97 20.08
CA VAL A 67 -8.66 1.32 19.86
C VAL A 67 -8.69 -0.08 20.45
N ILE A 68 -8.66 -1.09 19.60
CA ILE A 68 -8.83 -2.49 20.03
C ILE A 68 -7.50 -3.14 20.36
N ASN A 69 -6.48 -2.90 19.55
CA ASN A 69 -5.17 -3.53 19.71
C ASN A 69 -4.08 -2.68 19.04
N ILE A 70 -2.85 -2.83 19.49
CA ILE A 70 -1.67 -2.24 18.87
C ILE A 70 -0.59 -3.32 18.85
N PHE A 71 -0.14 -3.72 17.65
CA PHE A 71 0.84 -4.79 17.50
C PHE A 71 1.95 -4.42 16.51
N ASN A 72 3.12 -5.04 16.68
CA ASN A 72 4.29 -4.83 15.83
C ASN A 72 4.17 -5.61 14.51
N LYS A 73 4.50 -4.96 13.39
CA LYS A 73 4.43 -5.52 12.03
C LYS A 73 5.38 -6.70 11.82
N PHE A 74 6.55 -6.68 12.44
CA PHE A 74 7.62 -7.67 12.26
C PHE A 74 7.65 -8.70 13.39
N ASN A 75 6.96 -8.42 14.50
CA ASN A 75 6.76 -9.36 15.60
C ASN A 75 5.32 -9.28 16.11
N PRO A 76 4.35 -9.98 15.47
CA PRO A 76 2.93 -9.75 15.73
C PRO A 76 2.46 -10.04 17.16
N THR A 77 3.22 -10.81 17.94
CA THR A 77 2.93 -11.08 19.36
C THR A 77 3.39 -9.95 20.28
N GLU A 78 4.23 -9.02 19.81
CA GLU A 78 4.63 -7.83 20.55
C GLU A 78 3.53 -6.76 20.44
N THR A 79 2.96 -6.39 21.58
CA THR A 79 1.86 -5.43 21.67
C THR A 79 2.20 -4.23 22.54
N ARG A 80 1.39 -3.17 22.43
CA ARG A 80 1.47 -1.97 23.28
C ARG A 80 0.08 -1.57 23.78
N GLU A 81 0.03 -1.04 25.00
CA GLU A 81 -1.19 -0.42 25.54
C GLU A 81 -1.42 0.98 24.98
N LYS A 82 -0.34 1.67 24.55
CA LYS A 82 -0.40 3.04 24.06
C LYS A 82 0.65 3.34 22.98
N ILE A 83 0.29 4.15 21.99
CA ILE A 83 1.20 4.72 20.98
C ILE A 83 0.74 6.12 20.55
N THR A 84 1.62 6.91 19.95
CA THR A 84 1.29 8.20 19.33
C THR A 84 1.45 8.16 17.82
N ASN A 85 0.79 9.05 17.07
CA ASN A 85 0.92 9.11 15.61
C ASN A 85 2.36 9.34 15.12
N SER A 86 2.64 8.83 13.91
CA SER A 86 3.96 8.66 13.32
C SER A 86 4.63 9.93 12.81
N MET A 87 3.85 10.94 12.40
CA MET A 87 4.34 12.18 11.78
C MET A 87 3.16 13.15 11.68
N PHE A 88 3.32 14.35 12.26
CA PHE A 88 2.65 15.65 12.04
C PHE A 88 2.80 16.42 13.35
N ASP A 89 3.89 17.19 13.47
CA ASP A 89 4.31 17.91 14.69
C ASP A 89 3.27 18.92 15.22
N LEU A 90 2.25 19.23 14.42
CA LEU A 90 1.19 20.17 14.77
C LEU A 90 0.12 19.57 15.70
N LYS A 91 -0.04 18.23 15.75
CA LYS A 91 -1.04 17.58 16.62
C LYS A 91 -0.62 16.16 16.97
N THR A 92 -0.25 15.97 18.24
CA THR A 92 -0.02 14.63 18.80
C THR A 92 -1.36 14.00 19.19
N VAL A 93 -1.64 12.81 18.66
CA VAL A 93 -2.77 11.97 19.05
C VAL A 93 -2.23 10.71 19.70
N ALA A 94 -2.72 10.40 20.90
CA ALA A 94 -2.47 9.13 21.57
C ALA A 94 -3.57 8.12 21.26
N TYR A 95 -3.18 6.90 20.90
CA TYR A 95 -4.05 5.74 20.79
C TYR A 95 -3.78 4.89 22.03
N ILE A 96 -4.82 4.65 22.83
CA ILE A 96 -4.74 3.86 24.06
C ILE A 96 -5.76 2.72 23.94
N VAL A 97 -5.30 1.48 24.07
CA VAL A 97 -6.16 0.29 23.96
C VAL A 97 -7.34 0.39 24.92
N GLY A 98 -8.54 0.07 24.43
CA GLY A 98 -9.81 0.16 25.15
C GLY A 98 -10.47 1.53 25.12
N THR A 99 -9.82 2.58 24.59
CA THR A 99 -10.35 3.95 24.58
C THR A 99 -10.80 4.41 23.19
N ASN A 100 -11.66 5.43 23.16
CA ASN A 100 -12.10 6.06 21.93
C ASN A 100 -11.14 7.19 21.51
N VAL A 101 -10.83 7.25 20.22
CA VAL A 101 -10.07 8.34 19.59
C VAL A 101 -10.99 9.13 18.66
N ILE A 102 -10.98 10.46 18.78
CA ILE A 102 -11.90 11.37 18.08
C ILE A 102 -11.14 12.43 17.28
N ALA A 103 -11.42 12.52 15.99
CA ALA A 103 -10.92 13.56 15.11
C ALA A 103 -11.93 14.72 15.03
N LYS A 104 -11.76 15.71 15.91
CA LYS A 104 -12.61 16.92 15.97
C LYS A 104 -12.59 17.77 14.68
N ASP A 105 -11.57 17.58 13.86
CA ASP A 105 -11.31 18.25 12.58
C ASP A 105 -11.88 17.48 11.37
N TYR A 106 -12.62 16.39 11.60
CA TYR A 106 -13.20 15.61 10.52
C TYR A 106 -14.35 16.37 9.83
N VAL A 107 -14.16 16.67 8.55
CA VAL A 107 -15.23 17.18 7.66
C VAL A 107 -15.83 16.01 6.90
N CYS A 108 -17.16 15.85 6.90
CA CYS A 108 -17.83 14.80 6.12
C CYS A 108 -17.85 15.17 4.62
N ASN A 109 -16.93 14.60 3.85
CA ASN A 109 -16.85 14.76 2.40
C ASN A 109 -16.07 13.58 1.81
N ASP A 110 -16.75 12.82 0.95
CA ASP A 110 -16.24 11.60 0.35
C ASP A 110 -15.05 11.82 -0.60
N ASN A 111 -14.93 13.03 -1.17
CA ASN A 111 -13.87 13.39 -2.10
C ASN A 111 -12.56 13.80 -1.38
N ILE A 112 -12.62 14.07 -0.06
CA ILE A 112 -11.44 14.41 0.72
C ILE A 112 -10.78 13.10 1.19
N ILE A 113 -9.61 12.81 0.65
CA ILE A 113 -8.76 11.70 1.08
C ILE A 113 -7.76 12.17 2.12
N TYR A 114 -7.11 13.32 1.86
CA TYR A 114 -6.15 13.96 2.75
C TYR A 114 -6.81 15.14 3.45
N GLY A 115 -7.15 14.97 4.73
CA GLY A 115 -7.79 15.98 5.56
C GLY A 115 -7.89 15.50 7.00
N GLY A 116 -8.64 16.23 7.83
CA GLY A 116 -8.88 15.82 9.21
C GLY A 116 -9.53 14.43 9.29
N GLY A 117 -9.19 13.68 10.33
CA GLY A 117 -9.60 12.27 10.47
C GLY A 117 -8.43 11.31 10.68
N PHE A 118 -8.77 10.08 11.01
CA PHE A 118 -7.79 9.01 11.10
C PHE A 118 -7.76 8.23 9.80
N HIS A 119 -6.62 8.24 9.09
CA HIS A 119 -6.43 7.42 7.91
C HIS A 119 -6.30 5.92 8.29
N TYR A 120 -7.02 5.06 7.58
CA TYR A 120 -7.02 3.61 7.78
C TYR A 120 -7.26 2.85 6.47
N PHE A 121 -7.15 1.52 6.54
CA PHE A 121 -7.48 0.58 5.48
C PHE A 121 -8.43 -0.51 6.01
N LYS A 122 -9.26 -1.10 5.13
CA LYS A 122 -10.16 -2.20 5.50
C LYS A 122 -9.47 -3.57 5.59
N SER A 123 -8.19 -3.65 5.22
CA SER A 123 -7.37 -4.86 5.37
C SER A 123 -5.99 -4.53 5.93
N VAL A 124 -5.33 -5.53 6.50
CA VAL A 124 -4.05 -5.36 7.19
C VAL A 124 -2.86 -5.17 6.25
N GLU A 125 -2.91 -5.76 5.05
CA GLU A 125 -1.84 -5.72 4.05
C GLU A 125 -1.41 -4.29 3.65
N PRO A 126 -2.32 -3.39 3.21
CA PRO A 126 -1.94 -2.02 2.89
C PRO A 126 -1.49 -1.23 4.13
N ALA A 127 -2.04 -1.55 5.32
CA ALA A 127 -1.59 -0.95 6.58
C ALA A 127 -0.18 -1.41 6.98
N TYR A 128 0.18 -2.66 6.68
CA TYR A 128 1.52 -3.18 6.90
C TYR A 128 2.55 -2.42 6.05
N TYR A 129 2.34 -2.33 4.72
CA TYR A 129 3.28 -1.65 3.83
C TYR A 129 3.28 -0.12 3.96
N ALA A 130 2.18 0.48 4.42
CA ALA A 130 2.12 1.90 4.70
C ALA A 130 3.20 2.30 5.72
N GLU A 131 3.79 3.49 5.52
CA GLU A 131 4.95 4.02 6.25
C GLU A 131 6.26 3.23 6.14
N ILE A 132 6.26 1.90 6.02
CA ILE A 132 7.47 1.11 5.67
C ILE A 132 7.97 1.59 4.30
N CYS A 133 7.04 1.75 3.36
CA CYS A 133 7.32 2.22 2.01
C CYS A 133 7.48 3.74 1.91
N ASN A 134 7.66 4.46 3.03
CA ASN A 134 7.96 5.89 2.97
C ASN A 134 9.37 6.10 2.41
N PHE A 135 9.54 7.11 1.55
CA PHE A 135 10.80 7.44 0.88
C PHE A 135 11.98 7.57 1.86
N LYS A 136 11.72 8.12 3.07
CA LYS A 136 12.72 8.24 4.14
C LYS A 136 13.38 6.90 4.52
N TYR A 137 12.64 5.80 4.50
CA TYR A 137 13.14 4.49 4.92
C TYR A 137 13.56 3.64 3.73
N LEU A 138 12.82 3.68 2.62
CA LEU A 138 13.11 2.86 1.44
C LEU A 138 14.50 3.07 0.85
N HIS A 139 15.07 4.27 1.00
CA HIS A 139 16.40 4.61 0.50
C HIS A 139 17.50 4.52 1.56
N SER A 140 17.18 4.07 2.78
CA SER A 140 18.21 3.79 3.78
C SER A 140 18.94 2.49 3.43
N ASN A 141 20.24 2.44 3.71
CA ASN A 141 21.04 1.22 3.50
C ASN A 141 20.60 0.05 4.41
N GLU A 142 19.73 0.30 5.39
CA GLU A 142 19.18 -0.70 6.29
C GLU A 142 17.98 -1.43 5.67
N PHE A 143 17.28 -0.82 4.71
CA PHE A 143 16.08 -1.42 4.13
C PHE A 143 16.43 -2.51 3.11
N THR A 144 16.01 -3.74 3.40
CA THR A 144 15.98 -4.86 2.45
C THR A 144 14.63 -5.54 2.59
N GLY A 145 13.91 -5.69 1.48
CA GLY A 145 12.56 -6.27 1.52
C GLY A 145 11.69 -5.87 0.36
N LYS A 146 10.43 -6.30 0.45
CA LYS A 146 9.38 -6.02 -0.54
C LYS A 146 8.76 -4.66 -0.27
N LYS A 147 8.47 -3.96 -1.34
CA LYS A 147 7.70 -2.72 -1.38
C LYS A 147 6.43 -2.99 -2.16
N VAL A 148 5.28 -2.67 -1.57
CA VAL A 148 3.99 -2.72 -2.25
C VAL A 148 3.27 -1.39 -2.03
N ILE A 149 2.82 -0.78 -3.11
CA ILE A 149 2.05 0.46 -3.07
C ILE A 149 0.72 0.24 -3.76
N TRP A 150 -0.35 0.69 -3.10
CA TRP A 150 -1.65 0.91 -3.70
C TRP A 150 -1.91 2.41 -3.79
N LEU A 151 -2.59 2.82 -4.86
CA LEU A 151 -3.17 4.15 -4.95
C LEU A 151 -4.30 4.30 -3.93
N ASP A 152 -4.74 5.52 -3.67
CA ASP A 152 -5.77 5.77 -2.66
C ASP A 152 -7.10 5.09 -2.98
N ASN A 153 -7.40 4.81 -4.24
CA ASN A 153 -8.57 4.02 -4.67
C ASN A 153 -8.38 2.49 -4.56
N GLY A 154 -7.29 2.01 -3.98
CA GLY A 154 -7.00 0.58 -3.81
C GLY A 154 -6.47 -0.13 -5.05
N MET A 155 -6.19 0.59 -6.13
CA MET A 155 -5.52 0.03 -7.29
C MET A 155 -4.06 -0.26 -6.93
N LEU A 156 -3.62 -1.51 -7.13
CA LEU A 156 -2.20 -1.86 -7.00
C LEU A 156 -1.39 -1.02 -7.99
N TYR A 157 -0.33 -0.37 -7.52
CA TYR A 157 0.47 0.56 -8.31
C TYR A 157 1.87 0.03 -8.56
N ASP A 158 2.55 -0.46 -7.52
CA ASP A 158 3.96 -0.88 -7.60
C ASP A 158 4.20 -2.07 -6.68
N ILE A 159 4.88 -3.09 -7.21
CA ILE A 159 5.52 -4.14 -6.44
C ILE A 159 6.98 -4.16 -6.84
N SER A 160 7.86 -3.91 -5.88
CA SER A 160 9.30 -3.84 -6.10
C SER A 160 10.03 -4.51 -4.94
N THR A 161 11.25 -5.02 -5.18
CA THR A 161 12.13 -5.51 -4.11
C THR A 161 13.33 -4.59 -3.97
N TYR A 162 13.80 -4.41 -2.74
CA TYR A 162 14.94 -3.57 -2.40
C TYR A 162 16.00 -4.37 -1.65
N VAL A 163 17.27 -4.08 -1.91
CA VAL A 163 18.43 -4.58 -1.19
C VAL A 163 19.28 -3.38 -0.80
N LYS A 164 19.51 -3.18 0.51
CA LYS A 164 20.26 -2.05 1.07
C LYS A 164 19.84 -0.69 0.47
N GLY A 165 18.54 -0.42 0.48
CA GLY A 165 17.97 0.84 0.01
C GLY A 165 17.90 1.02 -1.51
N ARG A 166 18.26 0.00 -2.29
CA ARG A 166 18.29 0.05 -3.75
C ARG A 166 17.34 -0.98 -4.35
N ARG A 167 16.54 -0.57 -5.35
CA ARG A 167 15.70 -1.51 -6.11
C ARG A 167 16.57 -2.63 -6.70
N ASN A 168 16.13 -3.87 -6.57
CA ASN A 168 16.86 -5.02 -7.03
C ASN A 168 15.90 -6.18 -7.34
N GLY A 169 16.04 -6.78 -8.52
CA GLY A 169 15.13 -7.81 -9.02
C GLY A 169 13.96 -7.24 -9.81
N VAL A 170 12.98 -8.11 -10.08
CA VAL A 170 11.83 -7.82 -10.92
C VAL A 170 10.86 -6.90 -10.17
N CYS A 171 10.40 -5.88 -10.88
CA CYS A 171 9.41 -4.92 -10.44
C CYS A 171 8.19 -5.00 -11.36
N TYR A 172 7.04 -4.70 -10.78
CA TYR A 172 5.77 -4.65 -11.48
C TYR A 172 5.11 -3.31 -11.18
N GLU A 173 4.63 -2.65 -12.22
CA GLU A 173 3.92 -1.39 -12.11
C GLU A 173 2.61 -1.45 -12.89
N TRP A 174 1.57 -0.79 -12.41
CA TRP A 174 0.29 -0.70 -13.10
C TRP A 174 -0.07 0.75 -13.39
N THR A 175 -0.36 1.04 -14.66
CA THR A 175 -0.75 2.39 -15.09
C THR A 175 -2.20 2.69 -14.73
N ALA A 176 -2.60 3.97 -14.82
CA ALA A 176 -4.00 4.37 -14.68
C ALA A 176 -4.95 3.73 -15.73
N LYS A 177 -4.40 3.17 -16.81
CA LYS A 177 -5.13 2.40 -17.84
C LYS A 177 -5.16 0.89 -17.55
N ASN A 178 -4.73 0.46 -16.35
CA ASN A 178 -4.56 -0.94 -15.95
C ASN A 178 -3.56 -1.72 -16.82
N GLU A 179 -2.62 -1.05 -17.48
CA GLU A 179 -1.54 -1.71 -18.20
C GLU A 179 -0.50 -2.18 -17.18
N LYS A 180 -0.02 -3.42 -17.32
CA LYS A 180 1.02 -3.97 -16.47
C LYS A 180 2.37 -3.75 -17.13
N ILE A 181 3.27 -3.09 -16.41
CA ILE A 181 4.66 -2.89 -16.81
C ILE A 181 5.53 -3.81 -15.96
N ILE A 182 6.43 -4.55 -16.60
CA ILE A 182 7.45 -5.37 -15.95
C ILE A 182 8.81 -4.78 -16.28
N TYR A 183 9.64 -4.57 -15.26
CA TYR A 183 11.02 -4.14 -15.46
C TYR A 183 11.94 -4.72 -14.39
N ASN A 184 13.23 -4.84 -14.69
CA ASN A 184 14.21 -5.39 -13.76
C ASN A 184 15.26 -4.36 -13.33
N TYR A 185 15.68 -4.44 -12.07
CA TYR A 185 16.74 -3.62 -11.50
C TYR A 185 17.89 -4.48 -10.98
N VAL A 186 19.11 -3.97 -11.10
CA VAL A 186 20.30 -4.50 -10.43
C VAL A 186 20.95 -3.34 -9.69
N ASN A 187 20.99 -3.41 -8.35
CA ASN A 187 21.57 -2.39 -7.48
C ASN A 187 21.10 -0.95 -7.77
N GLY A 188 19.80 -0.78 -8.05
CA GLY A 188 19.18 0.53 -8.33
C GLY A 188 19.28 0.98 -9.79
N ILE A 189 19.90 0.20 -10.66
CA ILE A 189 20.05 0.49 -12.09
C ILE A 189 19.12 -0.43 -12.89
N LYS A 190 18.32 0.13 -13.82
CA LYS A 190 17.50 -0.70 -14.72
C LYS A 190 18.42 -1.57 -15.57
N HIS A 191 18.23 -2.88 -15.47
CA HIS A 191 19.02 -3.86 -16.19
C HIS A 191 18.22 -5.16 -16.30
N GLY A 192 17.94 -5.63 -17.52
CA GLY A 192 17.10 -6.80 -17.74
C GLY A 192 15.86 -6.50 -18.57
N VAL A 193 14.87 -7.39 -18.47
CA VAL A 193 13.64 -7.32 -19.25
C VAL A 193 12.88 -6.00 -19.03
N TYR A 194 12.23 -5.52 -20.08
CA TYR A 194 11.20 -4.47 -20.04
C TYR A 194 10.02 -4.92 -20.88
N GLU A 195 8.84 -5.00 -20.29
CA GLU A 195 7.63 -5.42 -20.99
C GLU A 195 6.44 -4.57 -20.56
N ILE A 196 5.52 -4.32 -21.49
CA ILE A 196 4.22 -3.71 -21.19
C ILE A 196 3.13 -4.61 -21.73
N PHE A 197 2.10 -4.83 -20.91
CA PHE A 197 0.95 -5.65 -21.23
C PHE A 197 -0.34 -4.85 -21.06
N HIS A 198 -1.30 -5.07 -21.95
CA HIS A 198 -2.68 -4.67 -21.75
C HIS A 198 -3.29 -5.40 -20.55
N GLN A 199 -4.42 -4.90 -20.04
CA GLN A 199 -5.14 -5.53 -18.93
C GLN A 199 -5.55 -6.99 -19.22
N ASN A 200 -5.82 -7.31 -20.49
CA ASN A 200 -6.16 -8.67 -20.94
C ASN A 200 -4.93 -9.62 -21.01
N GLY A 201 -3.73 -9.13 -20.69
CA GLY A 201 -2.49 -9.91 -20.74
C GLY A 201 -1.79 -9.91 -22.09
N GLU A 202 -2.34 -9.24 -23.12
CA GLU A 202 -1.68 -9.10 -24.42
C GLU A 202 -0.45 -8.19 -24.32
N LYS A 203 0.67 -8.64 -24.87
CA LYS A 203 1.94 -7.89 -24.84
C LYS A 203 1.92 -6.74 -25.85
N ILE A 204 2.15 -5.52 -25.37
CA ILE A 204 2.23 -4.28 -26.17
C ILE A 204 3.67 -4.02 -26.63
N ILE A 205 4.61 -4.05 -25.67
CA ILE A 205 6.02 -3.73 -25.89
C ILE A 205 6.86 -4.80 -25.22
N ASP A 206 7.97 -5.17 -25.86
CA ASP A 206 9.08 -5.83 -25.19
C ASP A 206 10.41 -5.11 -25.48
N GLY A 207 11.38 -5.36 -24.60
CA GLY A 207 12.66 -4.71 -24.67
C GLY A 207 13.59 -5.16 -23.57
N TYR A 208 14.77 -4.58 -23.59
CA TYR A 208 15.80 -4.87 -22.61
C TYR A 208 16.52 -3.59 -22.21
N TYR A 209 16.67 -3.39 -20.90
CA TYR A 209 17.53 -2.37 -20.34
C TYR A 209 18.94 -2.91 -20.13
N ARG A 210 19.95 -2.16 -20.57
CA ARG A 210 21.35 -2.34 -20.18
C ARG A 210 21.84 -1.05 -19.52
N ASN A 211 21.95 -1.07 -18.20
CA ASN A 211 22.45 0.05 -17.41
C ASN A 211 21.68 1.36 -17.67
N ASN A 212 20.36 1.32 -17.49
CA ASN A 212 19.39 2.39 -17.80
C ASN A 212 19.19 2.72 -19.29
N VAL A 213 19.99 2.17 -20.21
CA VAL A 213 19.78 2.34 -21.66
C VAL A 213 18.80 1.29 -22.16
N ILE A 214 17.71 1.71 -22.79
CA ILE A 214 16.70 0.79 -23.31
C ILE A 214 16.94 0.45 -24.77
N ASN A 215 16.73 -0.82 -25.12
CA ASN A 215 16.55 -1.27 -26.50
C ASN A 215 15.16 -1.93 -26.59
N THR A 216 14.22 -1.27 -27.27
CA THR A 216 12.83 -1.71 -27.38
C THR A 216 12.52 -2.23 -28.77
N ARG A 217 11.62 -3.22 -28.84
CA ARG A 217 10.92 -3.60 -30.07
C ARG A 217 9.44 -3.34 -29.86
N TRP A 218 8.81 -2.68 -30.84
CA TRP A 218 7.37 -2.46 -30.83
C TRP A 218 6.70 -3.64 -31.51
N ASN A 219 5.70 -4.25 -30.86
CA ASN A 219 4.89 -5.26 -31.51
C ASN A 219 3.79 -4.56 -32.33
N GLU A 220 3.97 -4.53 -33.65
CA GLU A 220 3.01 -3.96 -34.61
C GLU A 220 1.63 -4.65 -34.58
N ASN A 221 1.53 -5.83 -33.96
CA ASN A 221 0.27 -6.57 -33.77
C ASN A 221 -0.51 -6.17 -32.50
N SER A 222 -0.04 -5.22 -31.70
CA SER A 222 -0.83 -4.66 -30.59
C SER A 222 -1.94 -3.75 -31.14
N ALA A 223 -3.16 -3.83 -30.57
CA ALA A 223 -4.40 -3.25 -31.10
C ALA A 223 -4.41 -1.72 -31.36
N LEU A 224 -3.31 -1.02 -31.07
CA LEU A 224 -3.11 0.41 -31.32
C LEU A 224 -2.68 0.74 -32.76
N SER A 225 -2.19 -0.23 -33.55
CA SER A 225 -1.76 0.03 -34.94
C SER A 225 -2.91 0.06 -35.95
N LYS A 226 -4.10 -0.46 -35.61
CA LYS A 226 -5.24 -0.54 -36.54
C LYS A 226 -6.08 0.74 -36.66
N ASN A 227 -5.84 1.76 -35.82
CA ASN A 227 -6.65 2.99 -35.80
C ASN A 227 -5.85 4.27 -36.09
N LEU A 228 -4.69 4.17 -36.74
CA LEU A 228 -3.90 5.33 -37.16
C LEU A 228 -3.71 5.44 -38.68
N ILE A 229 -4.59 4.80 -39.45
CA ILE A 229 -4.78 5.08 -40.87
C ILE A 229 -6.26 5.35 -41.09
N LEU A 230 -6.62 6.63 -41.04
CA LEU A 230 -7.65 7.29 -41.87
C LEU A 230 -7.47 8.81 -41.73
#